data_AF-A0A2V5JLL2-F1
#
_entry.id   AF-A0A2V5JLL2-F1
#
_cell.length_a   1.000
_cell.length_b   1.000
_cell.length_c   1.000
_cell.angle_alpha   90.00
_cell.angle_beta   90.00
_cell.angle_gamma   90.00
#
_symmetry.space_group_name_H-M   'P 1'
#
loop_
_entity.id
_entity.type
_entity.pdbx_description
1 polymer ?
#
loop_
_entity_poly.entity_id
_entity_poly.type
_entity_poly.pdbx_seq_one_letter_code
_entity_poly.pdbx_strand_id
1 'polypeptide(L)'
;MTKTKMNTTGKKKEHPMYLLIQPKTLVSSGRDRIRSLPLRREFLLIPLILVCFAFLPQVQAAPDVSPPPDGSYPGGNTAEGRNSLLHLTTGQYNTALGWQSVTTLTTGSFNTGAGAGTLALNNGNENTATGAGALLLNTTGAANTAHGALALIFNSTGDDNSAFG
;
A
#
# COMPACT_ATOMS: atom_id res chain seq x y z
N MET A 1 -91.64 26.38 -5.99
CA MET A 1 -91.67 27.78 -6.48
C MET A 1 -91.17 28.68 -5.37
N THR A 2 -90.15 29.45 -5.69
CA THR A 2 -89.28 30.34 -4.92
C THR A 2 -89.96 31.18 -3.82
N LYS A 3 -89.27 31.38 -2.67
CA LYS A 3 -88.66 32.67 -2.30
C LYS A 3 -87.95 32.65 -0.94
N THR A 4 -86.66 32.95 -1.00
CA THR A 4 -85.81 33.46 0.09
C THR A 4 -86.30 34.84 0.54
N LYS A 5 -86.23 35.12 1.85
CA LYS A 5 -86.03 36.47 2.38
C LYS A 5 -85.12 36.39 3.61
N MET A 6 -83.92 36.96 3.49
CA MET A 6 -83.09 37.35 4.62
C MET A 6 -83.62 38.66 5.20
N ASN A 7 -83.61 38.78 6.52
CA ASN A 7 -83.35 40.06 7.18
C ASN A 7 -82.79 39.84 8.60
N THR A 8 -81.60 40.43 8.81
CA THR A 8 -81.08 41.19 9.99
C THR A 8 -81.76 40.96 11.36
N THR A 9 -81.11 40.88 12.52
CA THR A 9 -80.09 41.75 13.13
C THR A 9 -79.81 41.23 14.55
N GLY A 10 -78.63 41.49 15.15
CA GLY A 10 -78.60 41.78 16.60
C GLY A 10 -77.57 41.08 17.50
N LYS A 11 -76.73 41.95 18.10
CA LYS A 11 -76.18 41.96 19.47
C LYS A 11 -74.93 41.13 19.81
N LYS A 12 -73.87 41.93 20.02
CA LYS A 12 -72.55 41.69 20.62
C LYS A 12 -72.66 41.03 22.01
N LYS A 13 -71.76 40.08 22.28
CA LYS A 13 -71.46 39.59 23.63
C LYS A 13 -70.20 40.28 24.14
N GLU A 14 -70.28 40.85 25.33
CA GLU A 14 -69.18 41.48 26.05
C GLU A 14 -68.37 40.44 26.83
N HIS A 15 -67.06 40.68 26.94
CA HIS A 15 -66.14 39.97 27.84
C HIS A 15 -65.51 40.98 28.81
N PRO A 16 -65.54 40.74 30.13
CA PRO A 16 -64.63 41.40 31.05
C PRO A 16 -63.62 40.41 31.66
N MET A 17 -62.34 40.74 31.46
CA MET A 17 -61.26 40.84 32.46
C MET A 17 -60.99 39.69 33.46
N TYR A 18 -59.83 39.03 33.25
CA TYR A 18 -58.75 38.66 34.20
C TYR A 18 -59.02 38.87 35.72
N LEU A 19 -58.64 38.01 36.69
CA LEU A 19 -57.47 37.14 36.91
C LEU A 19 -57.70 36.37 38.24
N LEU A 20 -57.11 35.16 38.45
CA LEU A 20 -56.38 34.71 39.66
C LEU A 20 -56.42 33.18 39.92
N ILE A 21 -55.32 32.51 39.51
CA ILE A 21 -54.47 31.52 40.22
C ILE A 21 -55.14 30.40 41.06
N GLN A 22 -54.92 29.13 40.67
CA GLN A 22 -54.26 28.03 41.44
C GLN A 22 -54.00 26.80 40.53
N PRO A 23 -52.77 26.46 40.10
CA PRO A 23 -52.51 25.14 39.52
C PRO A 23 -52.29 24.11 40.63
N LYS A 24 -53.16 23.09 40.61
CA LYS A 24 -53.05 21.83 41.37
C LYS A 24 -51.63 21.25 41.29
N THR A 25 -51.14 20.77 42.43
CA THR A 25 -49.99 19.89 42.58
C THR A 25 -50.11 18.67 41.65
N LEU A 26 -49.24 18.58 40.64
CA LEU A 26 -49.05 17.36 39.86
C LEU A 26 -47.96 16.51 40.50
N VAL A 27 -48.38 15.29 40.87
CA VAL A 27 -47.52 14.21 41.34
C VAL A 27 -46.54 13.79 40.25
N SER A 28 -45.31 13.57 40.71
CA SER A 28 -44.14 12.99 40.05
C SER A 28 -44.42 11.97 38.92
N SER A 29 -43.86 12.22 37.73
CA SER A 29 -43.40 11.14 36.84
C SER A 29 -42.33 11.66 35.86
N GLY A 30 -41.17 10.99 35.86
CA GLY A 30 -40.24 11.00 34.72
C GLY A 30 -39.34 12.21 34.55
N ARG A 31 -38.47 12.51 35.53
CA ARG A 31 -37.23 13.24 35.22
C ARG A 31 -36.22 12.21 34.73
N ASP A 32 -36.07 12.07 33.41
CA ASP A 32 -34.93 11.36 32.84
C ASP A 32 -33.68 12.06 33.35
N ARG A 33 -33.00 11.41 34.31
CA ARG A 33 -31.67 11.84 34.70
C ARG A 33 -30.82 11.67 33.45
N ILE A 34 -30.38 12.80 32.90
CA ILE A 34 -29.07 12.85 32.26
C ILE A 34 -28.12 12.29 33.33
N ARG A 35 -27.80 11.00 33.21
CA ARG A 35 -26.74 10.39 34.02
C ARG A 35 -25.49 11.12 33.56
N SER A 36 -25.06 12.11 34.34
CA SER A 36 -23.69 12.56 34.28
C SER A 36 -22.84 11.31 34.46
N LEU A 37 -22.23 10.86 33.37
CA LEU A 37 -21.20 9.84 33.44
C LEU A 37 -20.18 10.38 34.45
N PRO A 38 -19.82 9.60 35.48
CA PRO A 38 -18.92 10.11 36.51
C PRO A 38 -17.64 10.55 35.82
N LEU A 39 -17.31 11.84 35.93
CA LEU A 39 -16.14 12.51 35.34
C LEU A 39 -14.83 11.72 35.55
N ARG A 40 -14.81 10.89 36.61
CA ARG A 40 -13.73 9.97 36.98
C ARG A 40 -13.48 8.84 35.96
N ARG A 41 -14.47 8.43 35.17
CA ARG A 41 -14.36 7.32 34.21
C ARG A 41 -13.69 7.76 32.90
N GLU A 42 -13.87 9.01 32.49
CA GLU A 42 -13.22 9.56 31.29
C GLU A 42 -11.70 9.74 31.48
N PHE A 43 -11.27 10.15 32.67
CA PHE A 43 -9.85 10.20 33.03
C PHE A 43 -9.13 8.85 33.01
N LEU A 44 -9.87 7.74 33.15
CA LEU A 44 -9.31 6.39 33.03
C LEU A 44 -9.37 5.85 31.61
N LEU A 45 -10.32 6.33 30.79
CA LEU A 45 -10.46 5.89 29.41
C LEU A 45 -9.33 6.43 28.53
N ILE A 46 -8.90 7.67 28.70
CA ILE A 46 -7.80 8.26 27.94
C ILE A 46 -6.48 7.48 28.11
N PRO A 47 -5.97 7.23 29.33
CA PRO A 47 -4.75 6.43 29.51
C PRO A 47 -4.95 4.98 29.10
N LEU A 48 -6.15 4.40 29.29
CA LEU A 48 -6.45 3.05 28.82
C LEU A 48 -6.38 2.97 27.29
N ILE A 49 -6.91 3.96 26.57
CA ILE A 49 -6.84 4.06 25.12
C ILE A 49 -5.39 4.26 24.66
N LEU A 50 -4.60 5.09 25.34
CA LEU A 50 -3.17 5.27 25.04
C LEU A 50 -2.36 3.98 25.28
N VAL A 51 -2.66 3.25 26.35
CA VAL A 51 -2.09 1.91 26.59
C VAL A 51 -2.55 0.95 25.50
N CYS A 52 -3.82 0.96 25.11
CA CYS A 52 -4.30 0.16 23.98
C CYS A 52 -3.56 0.53 22.68
N PHE A 53 -3.32 1.81 22.39
CA PHE A 53 -2.53 2.21 21.21
C PHE A 53 -1.04 1.88 21.33
N ALA A 54 -0.47 1.84 22.53
CA ALA A 54 0.90 1.40 22.77
C ALA A 54 1.08 -0.13 22.67
N PHE A 55 0.02 -0.89 22.95
CA PHE A 55 -0.01 -2.36 22.90
C PHE A 55 -0.74 -2.93 21.69
N LEU A 56 -1.34 -2.09 20.84
CA LEU A 56 -1.78 -2.51 19.52
C LEU A 56 -0.52 -2.98 18.79
N PRO A 57 -0.50 -4.19 18.20
CA PRO A 57 0.55 -4.52 17.25
C PRO A 57 0.55 -3.38 16.22
N GLN A 58 1.68 -2.71 16.06
CA GLN A 58 1.81 -1.76 14.97
C GLN A 58 1.40 -2.53 13.73
N VAL A 59 0.32 -2.09 13.07
CA VAL A 59 -0.04 -2.61 11.76
C VAL A 59 1.03 -2.06 10.82
N GLN A 60 2.22 -2.66 10.89
CA GLN A 60 3.10 -2.75 9.74
C GLN A 60 2.21 -3.31 8.64
N ALA A 61 2.28 -2.69 7.46
CA ALA A 61 1.76 -3.30 6.24
C ALA A 61 2.06 -4.81 6.29
N ALA A 62 1.05 -5.62 5.93
CA ALA A 62 1.07 -7.08 6.00
C ALA A 62 2.49 -7.65 5.82
N PRO A 63 2.92 -8.62 6.65
CA PRO A 63 4.31 -9.05 6.78
C PRO A 63 4.95 -9.10 5.40
N ASP A 64 6.00 -8.30 5.21
CA ASP A 64 6.76 -8.18 3.98
C ASP A 64 6.70 -9.51 3.23
N VAL A 65 5.98 -9.57 2.12
CA VAL A 65 6.33 -10.56 1.10
C VAL A 65 7.82 -10.32 0.89
N SER A 66 8.60 -11.29 1.32
CA SER A 66 10.04 -11.16 1.39
C SER A 66 10.59 -11.88 0.17
N PRO A 67 11.14 -11.14 -0.81
CA PRO A 67 11.35 -9.69 -0.86
C PRO A 67 10.14 -8.89 -1.39
N PRO A 68 10.05 -7.57 -1.09
CA PRO A 68 8.94 -6.72 -1.51
C PRO A 68 8.78 -6.71 -3.05
N PRO A 69 7.54 -6.59 -3.59
CA PRO A 69 7.31 -6.52 -5.03
C PRO A 69 7.95 -5.26 -5.63
N ASP A 70 8.64 -5.44 -6.76
CA ASP A 70 9.17 -4.42 -7.69
C ASP A 70 9.63 -3.07 -7.09
N GLY A 71 10.65 -3.13 -6.23
CA GLY A 71 11.36 -1.96 -5.71
C GLY A 71 12.55 -1.55 -6.57
N SER A 72 12.74 -0.24 -6.78
CA SER A 72 13.91 0.34 -7.44
C SER A 72 15.19 0.08 -6.64
N TYR A 73 16.09 -0.73 -7.19
CA TYR A 73 17.39 -0.99 -6.58
C TYR A 73 18.33 0.21 -6.81
N PRO A 74 19.31 0.46 -5.92
CA PRO A 74 20.30 1.53 -6.09
C PRO A 74 20.92 1.50 -7.49
N GLY A 75 21.17 2.66 -8.11
CA GLY A 75 21.74 2.73 -9.46
C GLY A 75 20.78 2.36 -10.59
N GLY A 76 19.46 2.36 -10.34
CA GLY A 76 18.45 2.07 -11.36
C GLY A 76 18.39 0.60 -11.76
N ASN A 77 18.81 -0.30 -10.87
CA ASN A 77 18.75 -1.73 -11.12
C ASN A 77 17.32 -2.28 -10.84
N THR A 78 16.99 -3.41 -11.46
CA THR A 78 15.73 -4.14 -11.26
C THR A 78 16.06 -5.60 -11.01
N ALA A 79 15.60 -6.16 -9.90
CA ALA A 79 15.75 -7.58 -9.60
C ALA A 79 14.42 -8.21 -9.20
N GLU A 80 14.09 -9.33 -9.83
CA GLU A 80 12.95 -10.17 -9.50
C GLU A 80 13.37 -11.63 -9.46
N GLY A 81 13.10 -12.32 -8.35
CA GLY A 81 13.49 -13.71 -8.14
C GLY A 81 14.52 -13.91 -7.03
N ARG A 82 14.58 -15.14 -6.52
CA ARG A 82 15.39 -15.48 -5.35
C ARG A 82 16.89 -15.34 -5.67
N ASN A 83 17.59 -14.57 -4.84
CA ASN A 83 19.02 -14.25 -4.97
C ASN A 83 19.38 -13.52 -6.28
N SER A 84 18.42 -12.85 -6.91
CA SER A 84 18.70 -11.95 -8.04
C SER A 84 19.44 -10.70 -7.55
N LEU A 85 20.49 -10.26 -8.26
CA LEU A 85 21.37 -9.13 -7.88
C LEU A 85 21.93 -9.16 -6.44
N LEU A 86 22.10 -10.35 -5.86
CA LEU A 86 22.47 -10.51 -4.45
C LEU A 86 23.81 -9.82 -4.06
N HIS A 87 24.77 -9.71 -4.98
CA HIS A 87 26.09 -9.11 -4.73
C HIS A 87 26.42 -7.91 -5.62
N LEU A 88 25.45 -7.03 -5.86
CA LEU A 88 25.71 -5.78 -6.58
C LEU A 88 26.56 -4.81 -5.72
N THR A 89 27.71 -4.34 -6.23
CA THR A 89 28.52 -3.32 -5.52
C THR A 89 28.40 -1.90 -6.08
N THR A 90 28.75 -1.65 -7.36
CA THR A 90 28.70 -0.30 -7.96
C THR A 90 28.03 -0.26 -9.34
N GLY A 91 27.66 -1.41 -9.90
CA GLY A 91 27.00 -1.50 -11.21
C GLY A 91 25.65 -0.79 -11.27
N GLN A 92 25.32 -0.19 -12.41
CA GLN A 92 24.08 0.55 -12.63
C GLN A 92 23.27 -0.02 -13.80
N TYR A 93 21.96 0.22 -13.76
CA TYR A 93 21.02 -0.07 -14.85
C TYR A 93 21.01 -1.53 -15.34
N ASN A 94 21.12 -2.49 -14.40
CA ASN A 94 21.00 -3.91 -14.70
C ASN A 94 19.58 -4.42 -14.39
N THR A 95 19.11 -5.38 -15.20
CA THR A 95 17.84 -6.07 -15.02
C THR A 95 18.11 -7.55 -14.80
N ALA A 96 17.58 -8.12 -13.72
CA ALA A 96 17.86 -9.50 -13.33
C ALA A 96 16.57 -10.22 -12.92
N LEU A 97 16.11 -11.13 -13.77
CA LEU A 97 14.87 -11.88 -13.58
C LEU A 97 15.19 -13.37 -13.47
N GLY A 98 14.86 -13.99 -12.33
CA GLY A 98 15.04 -15.44 -12.11
C GLY A 98 15.89 -15.79 -10.89
N TRP A 99 15.98 -17.09 -10.60
CA TRP A 99 16.80 -17.61 -9.51
C TRP A 99 18.29 -17.44 -9.82
N GLN A 100 19.03 -16.78 -8.93
CA GLN A 100 20.46 -16.48 -9.13
C GLN A 100 20.78 -15.78 -10.45
N SER A 101 19.83 -14.98 -10.96
CA SER A 101 20.09 -14.14 -12.14
C SER A 101 20.99 -12.98 -11.75
N VAL A 102 22.04 -12.74 -12.54
CA VAL A 102 22.95 -11.60 -12.42
C VAL A 102 23.53 -11.47 -10.99
N THR A 103 24.03 -12.57 -10.43
CA THR A 103 24.39 -12.64 -9.00
C THR A 103 25.61 -11.80 -8.61
N THR A 104 26.64 -11.72 -9.46
CA THR A 104 27.90 -11.04 -9.10
C THR A 104 28.26 -9.95 -10.11
N LEU A 105 27.56 -8.82 -10.07
CA LEU A 105 28.03 -7.61 -10.74
C LEU A 105 28.75 -6.72 -9.74
N THR A 106 30.06 -6.90 -9.61
CA THR A 106 30.85 -5.97 -8.81
C THR A 106 30.87 -4.58 -9.47
N THR A 107 31.29 -4.49 -10.72
CA THR A 107 31.41 -3.21 -11.46
C THR A 107 30.57 -3.13 -12.74
N GLY A 108 29.98 -4.23 -13.20
CA GLY A 108 29.30 -4.29 -14.49
C GLY A 108 27.97 -3.50 -14.54
N SER A 109 27.73 -2.77 -15.62
CA SER A 109 26.52 -1.97 -15.84
C SER A 109 25.83 -2.35 -17.15
N PHE A 110 24.55 -2.00 -17.27
CA PHE A 110 23.72 -2.20 -18.47
C PHE A 110 23.55 -3.67 -18.89
N ASN A 111 23.55 -4.61 -17.93
CA ASN A 111 23.33 -6.02 -18.22
C ASN A 111 21.86 -6.41 -18.01
N THR A 112 21.30 -7.24 -18.90
CA THR A 112 19.95 -7.79 -18.78
C THR A 112 20.03 -9.31 -18.72
N GLY A 113 19.64 -9.92 -17.60
CA GLY A 113 19.57 -11.37 -17.40
C GLY A 113 18.14 -11.81 -17.12
N ALA A 114 17.61 -12.74 -17.92
CA ALA A 114 16.30 -13.34 -17.71
C ALA A 114 16.38 -14.87 -17.80
N GLY A 115 16.35 -15.54 -16.65
CA GLY A 115 16.48 -16.98 -16.53
C GLY A 115 17.19 -17.40 -15.24
N ALA A 116 17.14 -18.69 -14.92
CA ALA A 116 17.89 -19.22 -13.79
C ALA A 116 19.40 -19.18 -14.10
N GLY A 117 20.19 -18.53 -13.24
CA GLY A 117 21.65 -18.47 -13.38
C GLY A 117 22.17 -17.68 -14.59
N THR A 118 21.36 -16.82 -15.23
CA THR A 118 21.89 -15.96 -16.30
C THR A 118 22.91 -14.98 -15.75
N LEU A 119 24.05 -14.79 -16.43
CA LEU A 119 25.08 -13.81 -16.04
C LEU A 119 25.55 -13.94 -14.58
N ALA A 120 25.49 -15.13 -14.01
CA ALA A 120 25.76 -15.33 -12.59
C ALA A 120 27.18 -14.92 -12.19
N LEU A 121 28.14 -15.09 -13.10
CA LEU A 121 29.56 -14.77 -12.95
C LEU A 121 30.01 -13.85 -14.10
N ASN A 122 29.27 -12.76 -14.32
CA ASN A 122 29.59 -11.74 -15.31
C ASN A 122 30.28 -10.52 -14.69
N ASN A 123 31.46 -10.10 -15.18
CA ASN A 123 32.02 -8.77 -14.82
C ASN A 123 32.07 -7.79 -16.01
N GLY A 124 31.52 -8.18 -17.16
CA GLY A 124 31.39 -7.30 -18.33
C GLY A 124 30.20 -6.35 -18.26
N ASN A 125 30.17 -5.42 -19.22
CA ASN A 125 29.07 -4.47 -19.41
C ASN A 125 28.23 -4.85 -20.64
N GLU A 126 27.01 -4.33 -20.70
CA GLU A 126 26.20 -4.35 -21.93
C GLU A 126 25.85 -5.77 -22.43
N ASN A 127 25.78 -6.75 -21.53
CA ASN A 127 25.43 -8.12 -21.91
C ASN A 127 23.93 -8.39 -21.75
N THR A 128 23.33 -9.04 -22.73
CA THR A 128 21.93 -9.51 -22.70
C THR A 128 21.91 -11.04 -22.71
N ALA A 129 21.33 -11.64 -21.69
CA ALA A 129 21.19 -13.09 -21.54
C ALA A 129 19.74 -13.46 -21.26
N THR A 130 19.15 -14.34 -22.07
CA THR A 130 17.82 -14.90 -21.83
C THR A 130 17.87 -16.42 -21.98
N GLY A 131 17.45 -17.17 -20.97
CA GLY A 131 17.52 -18.63 -20.93
C GLY A 131 18.36 -19.16 -19.77
N ALA A 132 18.06 -20.35 -19.25
CA ALA A 132 18.76 -20.88 -18.08
C ALA A 132 20.26 -21.05 -18.34
N GLY A 133 21.10 -20.42 -17.52
CA GLY A 133 22.57 -20.45 -17.63
C GLY A 133 23.15 -19.75 -18.86
N ALA A 134 22.38 -18.93 -19.58
CA ALA A 134 22.92 -18.11 -20.66
C ALA A 134 23.96 -17.10 -20.12
N LEU A 135 25.12 -17.01 -20.77
CA LEU A 135 26.27 -16.21 -20.33
C LEU A 135 26.65 -16.41 -18.85
N LEU A 136 26.48 -17.63 -18.32
CA LEU A 136 26.75 -17.94 -16.91
C LEU A 136 28.15 -17.46 -16.48
N LEU A 137 29.18 -17.77 -17.28
CA LEU A 137 30.58 -17.41 -17.02
C LEU A 137 31.09 -16.45 -18.10
N ASN A 138 30.89 -15.15 -17.88
CA ASN A 138 31.37 -14.09 -18.77
C ASN A 138 32.36 -13.16 -18.04
N THR A 139 33.66 -13.48 -18.03
CA THR A 139 34.57 -12.80 -17.10
C THR A 139 34.78 -11.32 -17.42
N THR A 140 35.10 -10.94 -18.66
CA THR A 140 35.27 -9.53 -19.05
C THR A 140 34.58 -9.15 -20.35
N GLY A 141 33.95 -10.11 -21.04
CA GLY A 141 33.30 -9.87 -22.33
C GLY A 141 32.19 -8.82 -22.22
N ALA A 142 32.14 -7.88 -23.15
CA ALA A 142 31.14 -6.84 -23.23
C ALA A 142 30.27 -6.98 -24.48
N ALA A 143 29.09 -6.36 -24.48
CA ALA A 143 28.20 -6.29 -25.65
C ALA A 143 27.77 -7.67 -26.22
N ASN A 144 27.68 -8.71 -25.39
CA ASN A 144 27.26 -10.03 -25.85
C ASN A 144 25.75 -10.24 -25.74
N THR A 145 25.15 -10.92 -26.72
CA THR A 145 23.75 -11.35 -26.72
C THR A 145 23.67 -12.87 -26.74
N ALA A 146 23.06 -13.46 -25.71
CA ALA A 146 22.80 -14.89 -25.60
C ALA A 146 21.32 -15.16 -25.40
N HIS A 147 20.73 -15.93 -26.30
CA HIS A 147 19.33 -16.33 -26.23
C HIS A 147 19.18 -17.85 -26.34
N GLY A 148 18.70 -18.48 -25.28
CA GLY A 148 18.52 -19.92 -25.17
C GLY A 148 19.27 -20.52 -23.98
N ALA A 149 18.97 -21.77 -23.65
CA ALA A 149 19.54 -22.41 -22.46
C ALA A 149 21.02 -22.71 -22.69
N LEU A 150 21.89 -22.22 -21.79
CA LEU A 150 23.35 -22.39 -21.86
C LEU A 150 24.00 -21.73 -23.08
N ALA A 151 23.30 -20.83 -23.79
CA ALA A 151 23.87 -20.04 -24.86
C ALA A 151 25.04 -19.18 -24.32
N LEU A 152 26.20 -19.26 -24.98
CA LEU A 152 27.46 -18.63 -24.54
C LEU A 152 27.79 -18.89 -23.06
N ILE A 153 27.50 -20.09 -22.54
CA ILE A 153 27.75 -20.44 -21.13
C ILE A 153 29.18 -20.09 -20.67
N PHE A 154 30.16 -20.21 -21.57
CA PHE A 154 31.54 -19.80 -21.36
C PHE A 154 31.94 -18.73 -22.38
N ASN A 155 32.17 -17.51 -21.91
CA ASN A 155 32.74 -16.44 -22.71
C ASN A 155 33.73 -15.61 -21.87
N SER A 156 35.00 -16.03 -21.78
CA SER A 156 35.91 -15.36 -20.86
C SER A 156 36.17 -13.89 -21.24
N THR A 157 36.45 -13.61 -22.52
CA THR A 157 36.89 -12.27 -22.96
C THR A 157 36.31 -11.86 -24.31
N GLY A 158 35.35 -12.60 -24.86
CA GLY A 158 34.78 -12.27 -26.16
C GLY A 158 33.84 -11.09 -26.06
N ASP A 159 34.01 -10.12 -26.94
CA ASP A 159 33.11 -8.98 -27.10
C ASP A 159 32.24 -9.18 -28.34
N ASP A 160 31.08 -8.52 -28.37
CA ASP A 160 30.18 -8.46 -29.55
C ASP A 160 29.71 -9.83 -30.09
N ASN A 161 29.60 -10.85 -29.23
CA ASN A 161 29.12 -12.16 -29.65
C ASN A 161 27.59 -12.24 -29.64
N SER A 162 27.05 -12.97 -30.60
CA SER A 162 25.63 -13.32 -30.63
C SER A 162 25.46 -14.82 -30.73
N ALA A 163 24.72 -15.42 -29.80
CA ALA A 163 24.38 -16.84 -29.83
C ALA A 163 22.89 -17.06 -29.59
N PHE A 164 22.32 -17.97 -30.37
CA PHE A 164 20.92 -18.36 -30.33
C PHE A 164 20.85 -19.89 -30.33
N GLY A 165 20.21 -20.48 -29.32
CA GLY A 165 20.11 -21.95 -29.16
C GLY A 165 19.70 -22.38 -27.77
#